data_AF-A0A7K8XCR5-F1
#
_entry.id   AF-A0A7K8XCR5-F1
#
_cell.length_a   1.000
_cell.length_b   1.000
_cell.length_c   1.000
_cell.angle_alpha   90.00
_cell.angle_beta   90.00
_cell.angle_gamma   90.00
#
_symmetry.space_group_name_H-M   'P 1'
#
loop_
_entity.id
_entity.type
_entity.pdbx_description
1 polymer ?
#
loop_
_entity_poly.entity_id
_entity_poly.type
_entity_poly.pdbx_seq_one_letter_code
_entity_poly.pdbx_strand_id
1 'polypeptide(L)'
;CQTVTFFPTTLSLPAGSSATFFCNISVENDSELEYSLNWYKETNHSQGKKIAGITHNDVQWKTEKYLVTNDTGVFKMEILNLHQCDSGSYYCGLITFEPNNMIESSRSHLVVTGAPEKTNPTDEPETEEGNPPDHMKPVLLSILLLAGLVVLLIFGYITVIHRRGDVQKPPSEKAPEKEEKPTVVPVPIVDYGVLEFQVDQHAHVPQETWLVSHTEYATIIFPEEKPTTPERGKKR
;
A
#
# COMPACT_ATOMS: atom_id res chain seq x y z
N CYS A 1 20.84 -5.08 29.66
CA CYS A 1 20.23 -6.22 28.93
C CYS A 1 19.16 -5.70 28.00
N GLN A 2 19.26 -5.98 26.70
CA GLN A 2 18.25 -5.60 25.71
C GLN A 2 16.99 -6.45 25.93
N THR A 3 15.81 -5.83 25.88
CA THR A 3 14.53 -6.52 26.04
C THR A 3 13.55 -6.09 24.96
N VAL A 4 12.70 -7.02 24.56
CA VAL A 4 11.64 -6.81 23.57
C VAL A 4 10.32 -7.20 24.22
N THR A 5 9.36 -6.30 24.19
CA THR A 5 8.03 -6.50 24.78
C THR A 5 6.97 -6.37 23.71
N PHE A 6 5.92 -7.19 23.82
CA PHE A 6 4.82 -7.22 22.86
C PHE A 6 3.49 -7.13 23.60
N PHE A 7 2.67 -6.14 23.27
CA PHE A 7 1.47 -5.81 24.01
C PHE A 7 0.32 -5.35 23.10
N PRO A 8 -0.93 -5.47 23.57
CA PRO A 8 -1.34 -6.12 24.82
C PRO A 8 -1.22 -7.65 24.74
N THR A 9 -1.19 -8.33 25.89
CA THR A 9 -1.04 -9.80 25.97
C THR A 9 -2.22 -10.56 25.37
N THR A 10 -3.42 -9.98 25.38
CA THR A 10 -4.61 -10.58 24.79
C THR A 10 -5.49 -9.51 24.18
N LEU A 11 -5.99 -9.77 22.97
CA LEU A 11 -6.99 -8.97 22.28
C LEU A 11 -8.17 -9.86 21.91
N SER A 12 -9.38 -9.37 22.16
CA SER A 12 -10.60 -9.95 21.64
C SER A 12 -11.35 -8.89 20.85
N LEU A 13 -11.51 -9.10 19.54
CA LEU A 13 -12.03 -8.11 18.60
C LEU A 13 -12.95 -8.77 17.57
N PRO A 14 -14.00 -8.10 17.09
CA PRO A 14 -14.92 -8.67 16.11
C PRO A 14 -14.29 -8.75 14.71
N ALA A 15 -14.77 -9.70 13.90
CA ALA A 15 -14.44 -9.77 12.49
C ALA A 15 -14.75 -8.45 11.76
N GLY A 16 -13.92 -8.09 10.78
CA GLY A 16 -13.99 -6.84 10.03
C GLY A 16 -13.31 -5.64 10.70
N SER A 17 -13.00 -5.72 12.01
CA SER A 17 -12.24 -4.68 12.71
C SER A 17 -10.73 -4.75 12.40
N SER A 18 -9.92 -3.93 13.07
CA SER A 18 -8.45 -4.01 13.00
C SER A 18 -7.87 -4.29 14.39
N ALA A 19 -6.89 -5.19 14.48
CA ALA A 19 -6.15 -5.45 15.70
C ALA A 19 -4.86 -4.65 15.72
N THR A 20 -4.52 -4.02 16.85
CA THR A 20 -3.28 -3.27 17.01
C THR A 20 -2.43 -3.90 18.11
N PHE A 21 -1.19 -4.22 17.76
CA PHE A 21 -0.15 -4.60 18.69
C PHE A 21 0.98 -3.59 18.68
N PHE A 22 1.72 -3.55 19.78
CA PHE A 22 2.89 -2.71 19.93
C PHE A 22 4.07 -3.57 20.33
N CYS A 23 5.20 -3.32 19.69
CA CYS A 23 6.47 -3.93 20.02
C CYS A 23 7.42 -2.84 20.53
N ASN A 24 7.70 -2.86 21.82
CA ASN A 24 8.62 -1.90 22.44
C ASN A 24 9.96 -2.58 22.68
N ILE A 25 11.02 -1.86 22.34
CA ILE A 25 12.40 -2.32 22.51
C ILE A 25 13.09 -1.40 23.52
N SER A 26 13.72 -1.97 24.53
CA SER A 26 14.67 -1.24 25.37
C SER A 26 16.08 -1.41 24.80
N VAL A 27 16.42 -0.65 23.76
CA VAL A 27 17.80 -0.56 23.27
C VAL A 27 18.53 0.46 24.15
N GLU A 28 19.61 0.04 24.79
CA GLU A 28 20.56 0.98 25.40
C GLU A 28 21.17 1.78 24.24
N ASN A 29 21.08 3.11 24.27
CA ASN A 29 21.28 4.10 23.16
C ASN A 29 22.56 3.95 22.30
N ASP A 30 22.82 2.79 21.73
CA ASP A 30 23.83 2.57 20.71
C ASP A 30 23.14 2.81 19.38
N SER A 31 23.17 4.07 18.98
CA SER A 31 22.55 4.60 17.75
C SER A 31 23.19 4.02 16.49
N GLU A 32 24.23 3.19 16.63
CA GLU A 32 25.00 2.57 15.56
C GLU A 32 24.57 1.14 15.25
N LEU A 33 23.72 0.51 16.07
CA LEU A 33 23.32 -0.88 15.85
C LEU A 33 22.28 -0.98 14.75
N GLU A 34 22.68 -1.55 13.61
CA GLU A 34 21.74 -1.95 12.56
C GLU A 34 20.88 -3.11 13.07
N TYR A 35 19.57 -2.91 13.09
CA TYR A 35 18.61 -3.93 13.51
C TYR A 35 17.38 -3.98 12.62
N SER A 36 16.76 -5.16 12.58
CA SER A 36 15.44 -5.39 12.00
C SER A 36 14.47 -5.89 13.06
N LEU A 37 13.25 -5.34 13.02
CA LEU A 37 12.15 -5.80 13.85
C LEU A 37 11.16 -6.57 12.97
N ASN A 38 10.85 -7.79 13.38
CA ASN A 38 9.99 -8.69 12.63
C ASN A 38 8.80 -9.12 13.48
N TRP A 39 7.65 -9.33 12.84
CA TRP A 39 6.46 -9.87 13.48
C TRP A 39 6.16 -11.24 12.93
N TYR A 40 5.72 -12.11 13.82
CA TYR A 40 5.48 -13.51 13.54
C TYR A 40 4.08 -13.89 14.03
N LYS A 41 3.42 -14.76 13.25
CA LYS A 41 2.26 -15.52 13.69
C LYS A 41 2.69 -16.95 13.96
N GLU A 42 2.41 -17.45 15.15
CA GLU A 42 2.70 -18.84 15.51
C GLU A 42 1.86 -19.78 14.63
N THR A 43 2.50 -20.81 14.11
CA THR A 43 1.84 -21.88 13.37
C THR A 43 1.64 -23.09 14.27
N ASN A 44 0.83 -24.05 13.81
CA ASN A 44 0.59 -25.32 14.54
C ASN A 44 1.89 -26.09 14.88
N HIS A 45 3.00 -25.79 14.19
CA HIS A 45 4.30 -26.42 14.42
C HIS A 45 5.18 -25.65 15.43
N SER A 46 4.62 -24.67 16.16
CA SER A 46 5.35 -23.80 17.11
C SER A 46 6.49 -22.96 16.48
N GLN A 47 6.65 -23.02 15.16
CA GLN A 47 7.50 -22.10 14.41
C GLN A 47 6.67 -20.90 13.97
N GLY A 48 7.13 -19.69 14.26
CA GLY A 48 6.49 -18.47 13.81
C GLY A 48 6.71 -18.24 12.32
N LYS A 49 5.62 -18.01 11.57
CA LYS A 49 5.70 -17.50 10.20
C LYS A 49 5.87 -15.98 10.27
N LYS A 50 6.94 -15.44 9.68
CA LYS A 50 7.11 -13.99 9.53
C LYS A 50 5.95 -13.43 8.70
N ILE A 51 5.27 -12.42 9.24
CA ILE A 51 4.11 -11.75 8.61
C ILE A 51 4.40 -10.30 8.24
N ALA A 52 5.35 -9.67 8.93
CA ALA A 52 5.77 -8.29 8.68
C ALA A 52 7.20 -8.06 9.17
N GLY A 53 7.83 -6.98 8.71
CA GLY A 53 9.12 -6.55 9.22
C GLY A 53 9.44 -5.12 8.80
N ILE A 54 10.29 -4.47 9.59
CA ILE A 54 10.73 -3.08 9.41
C ILE A 54 12.17 -2.95 9.92
N THR A 55 13.00 -2.12 9.28
CA THR A 55 14.33 -1.76 9.79
C THR A 55 14.27 -0.48 10.62
N HIS A 56 15.31 -0.17 11.40
CA HIS A 56 15.36 1.04 12.22
C HIS A 56 15.01 2.34 11.44
N ASN A 57 15.45 2.44 10.19
CA ASN A 57 15.29 3.65 9.37
C ASN A 57 13.95 3.75 8.64
N ASP A 58 13.20 2.66 8.59
CA ASP A 58 11.92 2.62 7.91
C ASP A 58 10.85 3.27 8.79
N VAL A 59 10.11 4.24 8.22
CA VAL A 59 8.99 4.90 8.90
C VAL A 59 7.75 4.00 8.91
N GLN A 60 7.52 3.29 7.81
CA GLN A 60 6.31 2.51 7.61
C GLN A 60 6.51 1.37 6.60
N TRP A 61 5.82 0.26 6.84
CA TRP A 61 5.64 -0.83 5.90
C TRP A 61 4.15 -1.23 5.83
N LYS A 62 3.62 -1.53 4.64
CA LYS A 62 2.18 -1.81 4.46
C LYS A 62 1.91 -2.86 3.40
N THR A 63 0.90 -3.68 3.66
CA THR A 63 0.22 -4.59 2.72
C THR A 63 -1.28 -4.39 2.81
N GLU A 64 -2.07 -5.18 2.08
CA GLU A 64 -3.53 -5.22 2.25
C GLU A 64 -3.94 -5.70 3.64
N LYS A 65 -3.15 -6.60 4.25
CA LYS A 65 -3.49 -7.25 5.52
C LYS A 65 -2.83 -6.61 6.74
N TYR A 66 -1.64 -6.05 6.57
CA TYR A 66 -0.80 -5.62 7.67
C TYR A 66 -0.27 -4.21 7.45
N LEU A 67 -0.19 -3.42 8.52
CA LEU A 67 0.45 -2.11 8.56
C LEU A 67 1.41 -2.08 9.74
N VAL A 68 2.66 -1.67 9.50
CA VAL A 68 3.66 -1.47 10.53
C VAL A 68 4.15 -0.02 10.45
N THR A 69 4.20 0.66 11.58
CA THR A 69 4.70 2.03 11.69
C THR A 69 5.72 2.13 12.81
N ASN A 70 6.78 2.90 12.58
CA ASN A 70 7.75 3.29 13.58
C ASN A 70 7.50 4.75 13.95
N ASP A 71 7.00 4.99 15.16
CA ASP A 71 6.89 6.33 15.73
C ASP A 71 7.89 6.46 16.88
N THR A 72 9.06 7.03 16.58
CA THR A 72 10.05 7.42 17.58
C THR A 72 10.48 6.26 18.52
N GLY A 73 10.65 5.06 17.96
CA GLY A 73 11.04 3.85 18.73
C GLY A 73 9.86 3.05 19.29
N VAL A 74 8.63 3.50 19.09
CA VAL A 74 7.41 2.73 19.34
C VAL A 74 6.96 2.09 18.03
N PHE A 75 7.12 0.78 17.93
CA PHE A 75 6.75 0.03 16.73
C PHE A 75 5.33 -0.50 16.87
N LYS A 76 4.43 -0.01 16.03
CA LYS A 76 3.02 -0.42 15.99
C LYS A 76 2.80 -1.37 14.82
N MET A 77 2.11 -2.48 15.06
CA MET A 77 1.66 -3.42 14.04
C MET A 77 0.14 -3.52 14.07
N GLU A 78 -0.50 -3.36 12.91
CA GLU A 78 -1.93 -3.46 12.73
C GLU A 78 -2.27 -4.59 11.77
N ILE A 79 -3.19 -5.45 12.18
CA ILE A 79 -3.82 -6.47 11.34
C ILE A 79 -5.17 -5.91 10.89
N LEU A 80 -5.27 -5.61 9.61
CA LEU A 80 -6.44 -5.00 8.98
C LEU A 80 -7.51 -6.04 8.66
N ASN A 81 -8.78 -5.63 8.69
CA ASN A 81 -9.93 -6.44 8.27
C ASN A 81 -9.89 -7.88 8.84
N LEU A 82 -10.06 -8.01 10.15
CA LEU A 82 -9.92 -9.28 10.87
C LEU A 82 -10.90 -10.35 10.38
N HIS A 83 -10.39 -11.56 10.18
CA HIS A 83 -11.14 -12.77 9.90
C HIS A 83 -10.96 -13.77 11.04
N GLN A 84 -11.87 -14.73 11.18
CA GLN A 84 -11.80 -15.77 12.24
C GLN A 84 -10.42 -16.48 12.25
N CYS A 85 -9.88 -16.76 11.06
CA CYS A 85 -8.58 -17.43 10.85
C CYS A 85 -7.37 -16.57 11.25
N ASP A 86 -7.57 -15.28 11.52
CA ASP A 86 -6.52 -14.44 12.09
C ASP A 86 -6.32 -14.68 13.58
N SER A 87 -7.24 -15.36 14.26
CA SER A 87 -7.01 -15.78 15.65
C SER A 87 -5.71 -16.59 15.77
N GLY A 88 -5.01 -16.43 16.89
CA GLY A 88 -3.75 -17.13 17.14
C GLY A 88 -2.78 -16.36 18.02
N SER A 89 -1.59 -16.90 18.18
CA SER A 89 -0.50 -16.27 18.94
C SER A 89 0.40 -15.47 18.02
N TYR A 90 0.77 -14.28 18.46
CA TYR A 90 1.61 -13.33 17.75
C TYR A 90 2.77 -12.88 18.64
N TYR A 91 3.92 -12.61 18.04
CA TYR A 91 5.07 -12.07 18.75
C TYR A 91 5.94 -11.25 17.80
N CYS A 92 6.75 -10.35 18.37
CA CYS A 92 7.82 -9.67 17.64
C CYS A 92 9.20 -10.22 18.04
N GLY A 93 10.14 -10.15 17.10
CA GLY A 93 11.54 -10.52 17.27
C GLY A 93 12.45 -9.43 16.75
N LEU A 94 13.41 -9.03 17.58
CA LEU A 94 14.47 -8.10 17.24
C LEU A 94 15.69 -8.88 16.77
N ILE A 95 16.22 -8.55 15.61
CA ILE A 95 17.46 -9.09 15.08
C ILE A 95 18.45 -7.94 14.96
N THR A 96 19.58 -7.99 15.67
CA THR A 96 20.70 -7.07 15.45
C THR A 96 21.76 -7.76 14.60
N PHE A 97 22.44 -7.03 13.72
CA PHE A 97 23.40 -7.61 12.79
C PHE A 97 24.84 -7.64 13.33
N GLU A 98 25.18 -6.75 14.27
CA GLU A 98 26.54 -6.62 14.81
C GLU A 98 26.52 -6.41 16.34
N PRO A 99 26.71 -7.47 17.16
CA PRO A 99 26.85 -8.88 16.81
C PRO A 99 25.50 -9.52 16.41
N ASN A 100 25.52 -10.48 15.48
CA ASN A 100 24.30 -11.18 15.08
C ASN A 100 23.61 -11.86 16.27
N ASN A 101 22.48 -11.29 16.71
CA ASN A 101 21.68 -11.80 17.81
C ASN A 101 20.19 -11.76 17.44
N MET A 102 19.38 -12.53 18.16
CA MET A 102 17.92 -12.49 18.03
C MET A 102 17.28 -12.55 19.41
N ILE A 103 16.36 -11.63 19.68
CA ILE A 103 15.60 -11.56 20.92
C ILE A 103 14.11 -11.58 20.59
N GLU A 104 13.40 -12.58 21.09
CA GLU A 104 11.95 -12.67 20.97
C GLU A 104 11.24 -12.02 22.16
N SER A 105 10.08 -11.44 21.88
CA SER A 105 9.14 -11.00 22.91
C SER A 105 8.28 -12.16 23.45
N SER A 106 7.50 -11.85 24.49
CA SER A 106 6.37 -12.70 24.89
C SER A 106 5.32 -12.80 23.79
N ARG A 107 4.52 -13.88 23.83
CA ARG A 107 3.42 -14.06 22.89
C ARG A 107 2.19 -13.28 23.36
N SER A 108 1.50 -12.64 22.42
CA SER A 108 0.16 -12.09 22.59
C SER A 108 -0.87 -12.91 21.84
N HIS A 109 -2.05 -13.07 22.42
CA HIS A 109 -3.12 -13.86 21.84
C HIS A 109 -4.21 -12.97 21.21
N LEU A 110 -4.50 -13.19 19.94
CA LEU A 110 -5.65 -12.58 19.25
C LEU A 110 -6.78 -13.59 19.17
N VAL A 111 -7.96 -13.17 19.63
CA VAL A 111 -9.22 -13.88 19.46
C VAL A 111 -10.15 -13.03 18.60
N VAL A 112 -10.44 -13.50 17.39
CA VAL A 112 -11.42 -12.84 16.53
C VAL A 112 -12.80 -13.41 16.81
N THR A 113 -13.72 -12.58 17.30
CA THR A 113 -15.10 -12.98 17.55
C THR A 113 -15.95 -12.78 16.30
N GLY A 114 -17.13 -13.40 16.24
CA GLY A 114 -18.11 -13.12 15.21
C GLY A 114 -18.42 -11.61 15.15
N ALA A 115 -18.83 -11.13 13.97
CA ALA A 115 -19.35 -9.77 13.86
C ALA A 115 -20.55 -9.65 14.81
N PRO A 116 -20.67 -8.55 15.59
CA PRO A 116 -21.85 -8.36 16.41
C PRO A 116 -23.07 -8.42 15.48
N GLU A 117 -24.00 -9.32 15.78
CA GLU A 117 -25.29 -9.29 15.12
C GLU A 117 -25.85 -7.89 15.30
N LYS A 118 -26.25 -7.26 14.20
CA LYS A 118 -27.20 -6.16 14.30
C LYS A 118 -28.46 -6.77 14.86
N THR A 119 -28.64 -6.74 16.18
CA THR A 119 -29.92 -6.99 16.80
C THR A 119 -30.88 -5.98 16.18
N ASN A 120 -31.69 -6.45 15.22
CA ASN A 120 -32.94 -5.79 14.91
C ASN A 120 -33.74 -5.77 16.23
N PRO A 121 -34.39 -4.64 16.57
CA PRO A 121 -35.25 -4.61 17.74
C PRO A 121 -36.51 -5.38 17.39
N THR A 122 -36.50 -6.70 17.55
CA THR A 122 -37.70 -7.53 17.47
C THR A 122 -37.50 -8.68 18.44
N ASP A 123 -38.40 -8.72 19.41
CA ASP A 123 -38.52 -9.65 20.53
C ASP A 123 -37.59 -9.40 21.73
N GLU A 124 -37.88 -8.31 22.45
CA GLU A 124 -37.74 -8.28 23.91
C GLU A 124 -39.08 -8.72 24.55
N PRO A 125 -39.08 -9.54 25.62
CA PRO A 125 -40.27 -9.76 26.41
C PRO A 125 -40.56 -8.48 27.23
N GLU A 126 -41.85 -8.12 27.29
CA GLU A 126 -42.37 -6.93 27.98
C GLU A 126 -41.72 -6.70 29.36
N THR A 127 -41.03 -5.57 29.55
CA THR A 127 -40.92 -4.92 30.86
C THR A 127 -40.73 -3.42 30.72
N GLU A 128 -41.75 -2.69 31.17
CA GLU A 128 -41.84 -1.29 31.63
C GLU A 128 -41.18 -0.14 30.86
N GLU A 129 -42.06 0.64 30.22
CA GLU A 129 -42.21 2.10 30.29
C GLU A 129 -41.08 2.90 30.98
N GLY A 130 -40.15 3.40 30.17
CA GLY A 130 -39.25 4.50 30.51
C GLY A 130 -38.99 5.35 29.27
N ASN A 131 -39.47 6.60 29.28
CA ASN A 131 -39.38 7.56 28.17
C ASN A 131 -37.97 7.65 27.52
N PRO A 132 -37.85 7.82 26.18
CA PRO A 132 -36.57 8.04 25.53
C PRO A 132 -36.07 9.49 25.70
N PRO A 133 -34.74 9.73 25.66
CA PRO A 133 -34.20 11.08 25.76
C PRO A 133 -34.45 11.89 24.48
N ASP A 134 -35.27 12.94 24.59
CA ASP A 134 -35.72 13.86 23.53
C ASP A 134 -34.63 14.74 22.86
N HIS A 135 -33.35 14.35 22.93
CA HIS A 135 -32.24 15.18 22.42
C HIS A 135 -31.87 14.93 20.94
N MET A 136 -32.22 13.79 20.34
CA MET A 136 -31.78 13.47 18.96
C MET A 136 -32.64 14.11 17.85
N LYS A 137 -33.93 14.31 18.11
CA LYS A 137 -34.87 14.94 17.16
C LYS A 137 -34.55 16.43 16.86
N PRO A 138 -34.22 17.29 17.84
CA PRO A 138 -33.92 18.69 17.56
C PRO A 138 -32.60 18.89 16.80
N VAL A 139 -31.59 18.03 17.04
CA VAL A 139 -30.29 18.10 16.34
C VAL A 139 -30.44 17.78 14.85
N LEU A 140 -31.22 16.74 14.50
CA LEU A 140 -31.47 16.38 13.11
C LEU A 140 -32.22 17.49 12.35
N LEU A 141 -33.25 18.08 12.97
CA LEU A 141 -33.97 19.21 12.40
C LEU A 141 -33.07 20.44 12.23
N SER A 142 -32.17 20.69 13.19
CA SER A 142 -31.19 21.77 13.09
C SER A 142 -30.23 21.56 11.91
N ILE A 143 -29.74 20.34 11.69
CA ILE A 143 -28.84 20.01 10.57
C ILE A 143 -29.57 20.17 9.23
N LEU A 144 -30.82 19.70 9.15
CA LEU A 144 -31.64 19.82 7.93
C LEU A 144 -31.94 21.28 7.57
N LEU A 145 -32.24 22.13 8.57
CA LEU A 145 -32.45 23.56 8.36
C LEU A 145 -31.17 24.27 7.90
N LEU A 146 -30.03 23.94 8.53
CA LEU A 146 -28.74 24.54 8.17
C LEU A 146 -28.33 24.17 6.74
N ALA A 147 -28.47 22.89 6.37
CA ALA A 147 -28.20 22.40 5.03
C ALA A 147 -29.11 23.07 3.98
N GLY A 148 -30.40 23.21 4.28
CA GLY A 148 -31.36 23.90 3.41
C GLY A 148 -30.97 25.37 3.16
N LEU A 149 -30.55 26.09 4.19
CA LEU A 149 -30.13 27.49 4.08
C LEU A 149 -28.88 27.63 3.17
N VAL A 150 -27.90 26.74 3.32
CA VAL A 150 -26.68 26.72 2.49
C VAL A 150 -27.01 26.47 1.02
N VAL A 151 -27.91 25.53 0.73
CA VAL A 151 -28.35 25.24 -0.64
C VAL A 151 -29.05 26.45 -1.27
N LEU A 152 -29.89 27.16 -0.52
CA LEU A 152 -30.57 28.38 -1.00
C LEU A 152 -29.58 29.50 -1.30
N LEU A 153 -28.54 29.66 -0.47
CA LEU A 153 -27.48 30.65 -0.70
C LEU A 153 -26.67 30.33 -1.96
N ILE A 154 -26.32 29.05 -2.18
CA ILE A 154 -25.63 28.61 -3.40
C ILE A 154 -26.52 28.89 -4.62
N PHE A 155 -27.80 28.49 -4.58
CA PHE A 155 -28.73 28.72 -5.69
C PHE A 155 -28.93 30.22 -5.98
N GLY A 156 -29.06 31.04 -4.95
CA GLY A 156 -29.13 32.50 -5.07
C GLY A 156 -27.86 33.08 -5.70
N TYR A 157 -26.69 32.64 -5.24
CA TYR A 157 -25.40 33.05 -5.79
C TYR A 157 -25.27 32.69 -7.29
N ILE A 158 -25.62 31.46 -7.65
CA ILE A 158 -25.62 30.97 -9.05
C ILE A 158 -26.60 31.81 -9.91
N THR A 159 -27.77 32.14 -9.37
CA THR A 159 -28.74 32.99 -10.08
C THR A 159 -28.21 34.41 -10.31
N VAL A 160 -27.49 34.98 -9.34
CA VAL A 160 -26.87 36.30 -9.46
C VAL A 160 -25.76 36.30 -10.51
N ILE A 161 -24.86 35.30 -10.53
CA ILE A 161 -23.80 35.23 -11.55
C ILE A 161 -24.35 35.02 -12.95
N HIS A 162 -25.41 34.20 -13.11
CA HIS A 162 -26.04 34.02 -14.42
C HIS A 162 -26.73 35.29 -14.91
N ARG A 163 -27.37 36.05 -14.02
CA ARG A 163 -27.92 37.38 -14.37
C ARG A 163 -26.85 38.43 -14.65
N ARG A 164 -25.64 38.28 -14.08
CA ARG A 164 -24.49 39.17 -14.34
C ARG A 164 -23.74 38.80 -15.63
N GLY A 165 -23.85 37.56 -16.10
CA GLY A 165 -23.26 37.06 -17.34
C GLY A 165 -23.96 37.53 -18.63
N ASP A 166 -25.21 38.00 -18.54
CA ASP A 166 -25.96 38.54 -19.69
C ASP A 166 -25.58 40.00 -20.06
N VAL A 167 -24.71 40.66 -19.30
CA VAL A 167 -24.47 42.12 -19.43
C VAL A 167 -23.13 42.51 -20.07
N GLN A 168 -22.27 41.56 -20.49
CA GLN A 168 -21.05 41.94 -21.23
C GLN A 168 -20.79 41.10 -22.48
N LYS A 169 -21.11 41.68 -23.64
CA LYS A 169 -20.42 41.45 -24.91
C LYS A 169 -20.11 42.80 -25.58
N PRO A 170 -18.83 43.07 -25.86
CA PRO A 170 -18.43 43.78 -27.09
C PRO A 170 -17.30 43.03 -27.84
N PRO A 171 -16.94 43.42 -29.09
CA PRO A 171 -16.74 42.48 -30.20
C PRO A 171 -15.28 42.24 -30.65
N SER A 172 -15.10 41.06 -31.27
CA SER A 172 -14.24 40.71 -32.43
C SER A 172 -13.22 41.72 -32.95
N GLU A 173 -11.93 41.35 -32.99
CA GLU A 173 -11.11 41.46 -34.22
C GLU A 173 -9.73 40.74 -34.15
N LYS A 174 -9.49 39.94 -35.21
CA LYS A 174 -8.23 39.68 -35.95
C LYS A 174 -7.16 38.69 -35.46
N ALA A 175 -6.65 37.99 -36.48
CA ALA A 175 -5.80 36.81 -36.51
C ALA A 175 -4.35 37.17 -36.95
N PRO A 176 -3.46 36.19 -37.27
CA PRO A 176 -2.16 36.00 -36.63
C PRO A 176 -0.98 36.59 -37.40
N GLU A 177 0.09 36.97 -36.67
CA GLU A 177 1.36 37.40 -37.25
C GLU A 177 2.37 36.25 -37.26
N LYS A 178 3.04 36.10 -38.41
CA LYS A 178 4.01 35.06 -38.75
C LYS A 178 5.31 35.26 -37.95
N GLU A 179 5.98 34.17 -37.60
CA GLU A 179 7.41 34.21 -37.32
C GLU A 179 8.16 33.10 -38.06
N GLU A 180 9.32 33.49 -38.55
CA GLU A 180 10.17 32.83 -39.53
C GLU A 180 11.19 31.88 -38.88
N LYS A 181 11.59 30.86 -39.64
CA LYS A 181 12.42 29.70 -39.28
C LYS A 181 13.87 30.07 -38.89
N PRO A 182 14.63 29.15 -38.25
CA PRO A 182 15.85 28.72 -38.93
C PRO A 182 16.06 27.20 -39.05
N THR A 183 16.70 26.85 -40.14
CA THR A 183 17.01 25.52 -40.69
C THR A 183 17.90 24.68 -39.77
N VAL A 184 17.45 23.47 -39.44
CA VAL A 184 18.23 22.43 -38.74
C VAL A 184 18.80 21.46 -39.78
N VAL A 185 20.11 21.23 -39.72
CA VAL A 185 20.88 20.26 -40.52
C VAL A 185 20.54 18.83 -40.02
N PRO A 186 20.34 17.83 -40.90
CA PRO A 186 20.01 16.48 -40.44
C PRO A 186 21.25 15.77 -39.87
N VAL A 187 21.18 15.38 -38.60
CA VAL A 187 22.10 14.42 -37.98
C VAL A 187 21.61 13.01 -38.36
N PRO A 188 22.47 12.07 -38.80
CA PRO A 188 22.03 10.72 -39.11
C PRO A 188 21.57 10.01 -37.83
N ILE A 189 20.29 9.69 -37.77
CA ILE A 189 19.68 8.90 -36.70
C ILE A 189 20.03 7.44 -36.97
N VAL A 190 20.74 6.81 -36.04
CA VAL A 190 20.99 5.37 -36.09
C VAL A 190 19.77 4.67 -35.52
N ASP A 191 19.15 3.79 -36.32
CA ASP A 191 17.94 3.07 -35.97
C ASP A 191 18.30 1.86 -35.09
N TYR A 192 18.06 1.96 -33.78
CA TYR A 192 18.23 0.84 -32.86
C TYR A 192 16.95 0.01 -32.89
N GLY A 193 17.00 -1.16 -33.54
CA GLY A 193 15.89 -2.11 -33.55
C GLY A 193 15.49 -2.54 -32.14
N VAL A 194 14.20 -2.37 -31.80
CA VAL A 194 13.60 -2.81 -30.54
C VAL A 194 13.24 -4.30 -30.65
N LEU A 195 13.71 -5.12 -29.71
CA LEU A 195 13.28 -6.51 -29.56
C LEU A 195 11.99 -6.55 -28.74
N GLU A 196 10.92 -7.05 -29.34
CA GLU A 196 9.66 -7.33 -28.64
C GLU A 196 9.69 -8.77 -28.10
N PHE A 197 9.62 -8.92 -26.78
CA PHE A 197 9.54 -10.22 -26.13
C PHE A 197 8.07 -10.55 -25.87
N GLN A 198 7.56 -11.58 -26.55
CA GLN A 198 6.24 -12.14 -26.23
C GLN A 198 6.33 -12.89 -24.89
N VAL A 199 5.62 -12.40 -23.89
CA VAL A 199 5.40 -13.14 -22.64
C VAL A 199 4.30 -14.16 -22.91
N ASP A 200 4.71 -15.41 -23.15
CA ASP A 200 3.79 -16.54 -23.17
C ASP A 200 3.17 -16.70 -21.78
N GLN A 201 1.87 -16.45 -21.69
CA GLN A 201 1.06 -16.84 -20.54
C GLN A 201 0.85 -18.35 -20.61
N HIS A 202 1.07 -19.04 -19.48
CA HIS A 202 0.68 -20.41 -19.09
C HIS A 202 1.85 -21.38 -18.80
N ALA A 203 2.42 -21.27 -17.59
CA ALA A 203 2.64 -22.43 -16.72
C ALA A 203 2.88 -21.95 -15.26
N HIS A 204 1.99 -22.37 -14.36
CA HIS A 204 2.16 -22.27 -12.92
C HIS A 204 3.42 -23.00 -12.45
N VAL A 205 4.32 -22.34 -11.69
CA VAL A 205 4.93 -22.78 -10.39
C VAL A 205 5.75 -21.60 -9.81
N PRO A 206 5.51 -21.09 -8.58
CA PRO A 206 6.47 -20.21 -7.90
C PRO A 206 7.66 -21.01 -7.35
N GLN A 207 8.84 -20.62 -7.81
CA GLN A 207 10.13 -21.28 -7.62
C GLN A 207 10.67 -21.20 -6.19
N GLU A 208 11.24 -22.33 -5.76
CA GLU A 208 12.29 -22.42 -4.76
C GLU A 208 13.58 -21.72 -5.23
N THR A 209 14.34 -21.23 -4.26
CA THR A 209 15.79 -20.95 -4.31
C THR A 209 16.25 -19.84 -5.25
N TRP A 210 16.35 -18.62 -4.71
CA TRP A 210 17.42 -17.70 -5.09
C TRP A 210 18.71 -18.10 -4.37
N LEU A 211 19.55 -18.87 -5.06
CA LEU A 211 20.97 -18.92 -4.77
C LEU A 211 21.71 -18.64 -6.10
N VAL A 212 22.62 -17.67 -6.04
CA VAL A 212 23.63 -17.32 -7.04
C VAL A 212 23.10 -16.56 -8.26
N SER A 213 23.65 -15.36 -8.44
CA SER A 213 23.62 -14.57 -9.67
C SER A 213 24.04 -15.43 -10.86
N HIS A 214 23.07 -15.93 -11.62
CA HIS A 214 23.33 -16.50 -12.94
C HIS A 214 23.37 -15.34 -13.93
N THR A 215 24.55 -14.75 -14.13
CA THR A 215 24.80 -14.02 -15.38
C THR A 215 24.97 -15.06 -16.48
N GLU A 216 23.90 -15.32 -17.23
CA GLU A 216 23.95 -16.15 -18.42
C GLU A 216 24.50 -15.31 -19.57
N TYR A 217 25.67 -15.68 -20.08
CA TYR A 217 26.28 -15.04 -21.24
C TYR A 217 25.82 -15.77 -22.51
N ALA A 218 25.17 -15.07 -23.42
CA ALA A 218 24.87 -15.59 -24.75
C ALA A 218 26.05 -15.31 -25.69
N THR A 219 26.56 -16.35 -26.35
CA THR A 219 27.57 -16.22 -27.41
C THR A 219 26.88 -16.02 -28.75
N ILE A 220 27.03 -14.84 -29.34
CA ILE A 220 26.55 -14.58 -30.71
C ILE A 220 27.59 -15.14 -31.67
N ILE A 221 27.24 -16.19 -32.42
CA ILE A 221 28.07 -16.74 -33.49
C ILE A 221 27.59 -16.16 -34.82
N PHE A 222 28.44 -15.39 -35.50
CA PHE A 222 28.18 -14.94 -36.86
C PHE A 222 28.49 -16.07 -37.85
N PRO A 223 27.60 -16.36 -38.82
CA PRO A 223 27.92 -17.30 -39.88
C PRO A 223 29.06 -16.76 -40.74
N GLU A 224 29.96 -17.64 -41.14
CA GLU A 224 31.07 -17.29 -42.02
C GLU A 224 30.53 -16.87 -43.40
N GLU A 225 30.94 -15.69 -43.88
CA GLU A 225 30.55 -15.21 -45.19
C GLU A 225 31.02 -16.21 -46.25
N LYS A 226 30.07 -16.72 -47.03
CA LYS A 226 30.35 -17.65 -48.11
C LYS A 226 31.25 -16.96 -49.13
N PRO A 227 32.44 -17.49 -49.46
CA PRO A 227 33.31 -16.85 -50.44
C PRO A 227 32.59 -16.80 -51.80
N THR A 228 32.33 -15.58 -52.26
CA THR A 228 31.86 -15.31 -53.62
C THR A 228 33.03 -15.54 -54.56
N THR A 229 33.11 -16.72 -55.16
CA THR A 229 34.00 -16.95 -56.31
C THR A 229 33.64 -15.95 -57.41
N PRO A 230 34.57 -15.10 -57.86
CA PRO A 230 34.35 -14.31 -59.05
C PRO A 230 34.44 -15.23 -60.26
N GLU A 231 33.34 -15.33 -61.00
CA GLU A 231 33.33 -15.88 -62.36
C GLU A 231 34.23 -15.00 -63.24
N ARG A 232 35.47 -15.43 -63.48
CA ARG A 232 36.35 -14.77 -64.45
C ARG A 232 36.32 -15.52 -65.77
N GLY A 233 35.54 -14.96 -66.68
CA GLY A 233 35.32 -15.45 -68.03
C GLY A 233 36.59 -15.58 -68.88
N LYS A 234 36.45 -16.51 -69.83
CA LYS A 234 37.25 -16.75 -71.04
C LYS A 234 37.51 -15.47 -71.86
N LYS A 235 38.74 -15.31 -72.37
CA LYS A 235 39.18 -14.69 -73.65
C LYS A 235 40.71 -14.51 -73.57
N ARG A 236 41.56 -14.82 -74.54
CA ARG A 236 41.47 -15.12 -75.98
C ARG A 236 42.57 -16.11 -76.33
#